data_AF-D3MST9-F1
#
_entry.id   AF-D3MST9-F1
#
_cell.length_a   1.000
_cell.length_b   1.000
_cell.length_c   1.000
_cell.angle_alpha   90.00
_cell.angle_beta   90.00
_cell.angle_gamma   90.00
#
_symmetry.space_group_name_H-M   'P 1'
#
loop_
_entity.id
_entity.type
_entity.pdbx_description
1 polymer ?
#
loop_
_entity_poly.entity_id
_entity_poly.type
_entity_poly.pdbx_seq_one_letter_code
_entity_poly.pdbx_strand_id
1 'polypeptide(L)'
;MGGKEKEDGPYQLLSEAVAEGLLHVNCQHNLNTFYPGISTKPPTLDPSKVDEAYKETQRQRRLERAIRRQKRVVAGTTDLTNFNNDKRKLEELESRLPKGDIGKTKVRDVDVKKTKDDLIQKAIDGKIEETRKYIKSNECIKKIHEGKRGKHIVGHNNYDGKSYLAEGVDPQELVDAYHGTGDYKIKNINKNWGKKEFIMSNKVVGYDVDPVTGGMTPTRYFSIHYSGVHT
;
A
#
# COMPACT_ATOMS: atom_id res chain seq x y z
N MET A 1 13.22 -42.16 39.65
CA MET A 1 13.67 -42.18 41.06
C MET A 1 15.18 -42.36 41.05
N GLY A 2 15.92 -41.49 41.72
CA GLY A 2 17.38 -41.61 41.89
C GLY A 2 17.96 -40.30 42.37
N GLY A 3 18.62 -40.32 43.54
CA GLY A 3 19.22 -39.14 44.18
C GLY A 3 18.61 -38.77 45.53
N LYS A 4 18.45 -39.75 46.42
CA LYS A 4 18.27 -39.50 47.86
C LYS A 4 19.51 -40.06 48.56
N GLU A 5 20.64 -39.36 48.56
CA GLU A 5 21.69 -39.55 49.57
C GLU A 5 22.76 -38.46 49.49
N LYS A 6 23.35 -38.15 50.65
CA LYS A 6 24.32 -37.09 50.93
C LYS A 6 25.73 -37.32 50.32
N GLU A 7 25.88 -38.26 49.38
CA GLU A 7 27.19 -38.69 48.89
C GLU A 7 27.70 -37.89 47.67
N ASP A 8 26.86 -37.08 47.04
CA ASP A 8 27.19 -36.31 45.83
C ASP A 8 27.87 -34.94 46.12
N GLY A 9 28.95 -34.93 46.89
CA GLY A 9 29.83 -33.75 47.06
C GLY A 9 29.15 -32.47 47.60
N PRO A 10 29.86 -31.33 47.66
CA PRO A 10 29.36 -30.08 48.26
C PRO A 10 28.48 -29.25 47.30
N TYR A 11 27.66 -29.88 46.46
CA TYR A 11 26.89 -29.20 45.41
C TYR A 11 25.38 -29.24 45.66
N GLN A 12 24.65 -28.21 45.21
CA GLN A 12 23.19 -28.14 45.32
C GLN A 12 22.50 -29.14 44.37
N LEU A 13 21.34 -29.66 44.79
CA LEU A 13 20.58 -30.65 44.01
C LEU A 13 19.85 -29.99 42.84
N LEU A 14 19.88 -30.64 41.67
CA LEU A 14 19.16 -30.18 40.48
C LEU A 14 17.64 -30.07 40.71
N SER A 15 17.06 -30.99 41.50
CA SER A 15 15.63 -30.99 41.82
C SER A 15 15.18 -29.76 42.60
N GLU A 16 16.05 -29.24 43.47
CA GLU A 16 15.79 -28.01 44.25
C GLU A 16 15.78 -26.79 43.32
N ALA A 17 16.77 -26.68 42.44
CA ALA A 17 16.82 -25.61 41.44
C ALA A 17 15.64 -25.65 40.46
N VAL A 18 15.17 -26.83 40.05
CA VAL A 18 13.96 -26.98 39.21
C VAL A 18 12.71 -26.54 39.97
N ALA A 19 12.59 -26.87 41.27
CA ALA A 19 11.48 -26.39 42.10
C ALA A 19 11.47 -24.86 42.25
N GLU A 20 12.65 -24.23 42.24
CA GLU A 20 12.82 -22.77 42.23
C GLU A 20 12.66 -22.13 40.83
N GLY A 21 12.42 -22.93 39.79
CA GLY A 21 12.04 -22.44 38.45
C GLY A 21 13.09 -22.62 37.36
N LEU A 22 14.20 -23.34 37.60
CA LEU A 22 15.11 -23.75 36.54
C LEU A 22 14.37 -24.64 35.52
N LEU A 23 14.65 -24.47 34.22
CA LEU A 23 14.01 -25.20 33.10
C LEU A 23 12.50 -24.93 32.89
N HIS A 24 11.98 -23.77 33.30
CA HIS A 24 10.62 -23.34 32.93
C HIS A 24 10.43 -23.20 31.40
N VAL A 25 9.19 -23.12 30.90
CA VAL A 25 8.88 -23.12 29.43
C VAL A 25 9.60 -22.02 28.63
N ASN A 26 9.92 -20.89 29.26
CA ASN A 26 10.64 -19.77 28.63
C ASN A 26 12.14 -19.75 28.96
N CYS A 27 12.64 -20.79 29.64
CA CYS A 27 14.03 -20.93 30.06
C CYS A 27 14.88 -21.34 28.86
N GLN A 28 15.96 -20.60 28.60
CA GLN A 28 16.93 -20.93 27.52
C GLN A 28 18.20 -21.58 28.07
N HIS A 29 18.20 -22.03 29.32
CA HIS A 29 19.36 -22.69 29.92
C HIS A 29 19.53 -24.09 29.33
N ASN A 30 20.77 -24.43 28.99
CA ASN A 30 21.15 -25.79 28.59
C ASN A 30 21.81 -26.50 29.79
N LEU A 31 21.56 -27.79 29.94
CA LEU A 31 22.20 -28.63 30.95
C LEU A 31 23.49 -29.20 30.37
N ASN A 32 24.63 -28.63 30.77
CA ASN A 32 25.94 -29.17 30.44
C ASN A 32 26.56 -29.82 31.67
N THR A 33 27.22 -30.96 31.49
CA THR A 33 27.99 -31.61 32.55
C THR A 33 29.19 -30.75 32.95
N PHE A 34 29.35 -30.51 34.25
CA PHE A 34 30.48 -29.78 34.82
C PHE A 34 31.62 -30.75 35.16
N TYR A 35 32.81 -30.50 34.60
CA TYR A 35 34.01 -31.29 34.87
C TYR A 35 35.01 -30.46 35.70
N PRO A 36 35.29 -30.82 36.96
CA PRO A 36 36.27 -30.11 37.79
C PRO A 36 37.65 -30.02 37.10
N GLY A 37 38.24 -28.83 37.07
CA GLY A 37 39.54 -28.58 36.43
C GLY A 37 39.52 -28.36 34.92
N ILE A 38 38.43 -28.73 34.23
CA ILE A 38 38.25 -28.50 32.78
C ILE A 38 37.19 -27.41 32.54
N SER A 39 36.07 -27.48 33.25
CA SER A 39 34.98 -26.51 33.17
C SER A 39 35.28 -25.27 34.01
N THR A 40 35.20 -24.09 33.40
CA THR A 40 35.28 -22.81 34.09
C THR A 40 33.93 -22.42 34.68
N LYS A 41 33.86 -22.23 36.00
CA LYS A 41 32.67 -21.69 36.65
C LYS A 41 32.42 -20.26 36.16
N PRO A 42 31.18 -19.91 35.76
CA PRO A 42 30.89 -18.54 35.36
C PRO A 42 31.14 -17.58 36.53
N PRO A 43 31.55 -16.32 36.23
CA PRO A 43 31.74 -15.32 37.27
C PRO A 43 30.43 -15.02 37.97
N THR A 44 30.50 -14.71 39.26
CA THR A 44 29.36 -14.16 39.99
C THR A 44 29.04 -12.78 39.44
N LEU A 45 27.82 -12.60 38.95
CA LEU A 45 27.33 -11.30 38.49
C LEU A 45 26.81 -10.48 39.67
N ASP A 46 26.97 -9.17 39.59
CA ASP A 46 26.37 -8.22 40.53
C ASP A 46 24.83 -8.23 40.34
N PRO A 47 24.04 -8.66 41.35
CA PRO A 47 22.59 -8.79 41.23
C PRO A 47 21.91 -7.50 40.76
N SER A 48 22.36 -6.35 41.24
CA SER A 48 21.76 -5.06 40.88
C SER A 48 21.92 -4.74 39.39
N LYS A 49 23.09 -5.02 38.81
CA LYS A 49 23.36 -4.83 37.38
C LYS A 49 22.57 -5.79 36.50
N VAL A 50 22.35 -7.03 36.97
CA VAL A 50 21.53 -8.02 36.27
C VAL A 50 20.07 -7.57 36.20
N ASP A 51 19.53 -7.07 37.31
CA ASP A 51 18.15 -6.58 37.38
C ASP A 51 17.92 -5.36 36.47
N GLU A 52 18.86 -4.42 36.42
CA GLU A 52 18.81 -3.27 35.52
C GLU A 52 18.83 -3.69 34.05
N ALA A 53 19.78 -4.57 33.67
CA ALA A 53 19.86 -5.11 32.32
C ALA A 53 18.59 -5.88 31.92
N TYR A 54 17.99 -6.60 32.86
CA TYR A 54 16.71 -7.29 32.65
C TYR A 54 15.56 -6.29 32.41
N LYS A 55 15.46 -5.23 33.22
CA LYS A 55 14.43 -4.18 33.06
C LYS A 55 14.54 -3.49 31.70
N GLU A 56 15.74 -3.15 31.26
CA GLU A 56 15.96 -2.56 29.93
C GLU A 56 15.59 -3.51 28.80
N THR A 57 15.97 -4.80 28.92
CA THR A 57 15.56 -5.84 27.95
C THR A 57 14.04 -5.96 27.88
N GLN A 58 13.34 -5.93 29.02
CA GLN A 58 11.87 -5.99 29.05
C GLN A 58 11.24 -4.74 28.44
N ARG A 59 11.80 -3.56 28.69
CA ARG A 59 11.37 -2.30 28.07
C ARG A 59 11.51 -2.36 26.54
N GLN A 60 12.66 -2.82 26.05
CA GLN A 60 12.89 -3.02 24.61
C GLN A 60 11.87 -4.01 24.01
N ARG A 61 11.67 -5.18 24.63
CA ARG A 61 10.68 -6.17 24.18
C ARG A 61 9.25 -5.62 24.15
N ARG A 62 8.86 -4.78 25.11
CA ARG A 62 7.54 -4.11 25.11
C ARG A 62 7.38 -3.19 23.90
N LEU A 63 8.39 -2.38 23.60
CA LEU A 63 8.39 -1.49 22.43
C LEU A 63 8.33 -2.30 21.13
N GLU A 64 9.15 -3.33 20.97
CA GLU A 64 9.10 -4.15 19.76
C GLU A 64 7.75 -4.86 19.57
N ARG A 65 7.12 -5.34 20.65
CA ARG A 65 5.76 -5.91 20.56
C ARG A 65 4.73 -4.85 20.14
N ALA A 66 4.88 -3.61 20.60
CA ALA A 66 4.03 -2.50 20.17
C ALA A 66 4.22 -2.21 18.68
N ILE A 67 5.45 -2.15 18.19
CA ILE A 67 5.78 -1.98 16.76
C ILE A 67 5.16 -3.12 15.93
N ARG A 68 5.35 -4.39 16.35
CA ARG A 68 4.76 -5.57 15.69
C ARG A 68 3.23 -5.51 15.63
N ARG A 69 2.58 -5.03 16.69
CA ARG A 69 1.12 -4.81 16.69
C ARG A 69 0.74 -3.70 15.71
N GLN A 70 1.43 -2.57 15.77
CA GLN A 70 1.11 -1.41 14.94
C GLN A 70 1.33 -1.69 13.45
N LYS A 71 2.41 -2.39 13.06
CA LYS A 71 2.63 -2.83 11.67
C LYS A 71 1.46 -3.69 11.16
N ARG A 72 0.90 -4.57 12.00
CA ARG A 72 -0.29 -5.36 11.64
C ARG A 72 -1.54 -4.50 11.47
N VAL A 73 -1.73 -3.50 12.33
CA VAL A 73 -2.84 -2.55 12.21
C VAL A 73 -2.75 -1.79 10.88
N VAL A 74 -1.60 -1.17 10.59
CA VAL A 74 -1.36 -0.42 9.34
C VAL A 74 -1.56 -1.30 8.10
N ALA A 75 -1.17 -2.56 8.14
CA ALA A 75 -1.38 -3.48 7.02
C ALA A 75 -2.85 -3.90 6.84
N GLY A 76 -3.63 -3.90 7.92
CA GLY A 76 -5.04 -4.28 7.93
C GLY A 76 -6.02 -3.12 7.77
N THR A 77 -5.56 -1.86 7.74
CA THR A 77 -6.45 -0.71 7.55
C THR A 77 -7.05 -0.70 6.15
N THR A 78 -8.34 -0.33 6.07
CA THR A 78 -9.13 -0.28 4.84
C THR A 78 -9.37 1.14 4.32
N ASP A 79 -8.94 2.15 5.06
CA ASP A 79 -9.13 3.57 4.75
C ASP A 79 -7.78 4.28 4.73
N LEU A 80 -7.59 5.15 3.74
CA LEU A 80 -6.39 5.97 3.56
C LEU A 80 -6.16 6.96 4.71
N THR A 81 -7.23 7.51 5.30
CA THR A 81 -7.10 8.47 6.42
C THR A 81 -6.57 7.77 7.68
N ASN A 82 -7.18 6.63 8.03
CA ASN A 82 -6.76 5.77 9.14
C ASN A 82 -5.36 5.23 8.91
N PHE A 83 -5.04 4.79 7.69
CA PHE A 83 -3.71 4.34 7.31
C PHE A 83 -2.64 5.40 7.61
N ASN A 84 -2.86 6.67 7.21
CA ASN A 84 -1.89 7.74 7.46
C ASN A 84 -1.73 8.02 8.97
N ASN A 85 -2.84 8.00 9.72
CA ASN A 85 -2.80 8.16 11.17
C ASN A 85 -2.04 7.04 11.87
N ASP A 86 -2.29 5.79 11.49
CA ASP A 86 -1.65 4.62 12.09
C ASP A 86 -0.19 4.47 11.66
N LYS A 87 0.16 4.91 10.45
CA LYS A 87 1.54 5.02 9.99
C LYS A 87 2.32 6.03 10.84
N ARG A 88 1.75 7.19 11.15
CA ARG A 88 2.38 8.18 12.04
C ARG A 88 2.63 7.61 13.44
N LYS A 89 1.68 6.84 14.00
CA LYS A 89 1.89 6.13 15.28
C LYS A 89 3.01 5.10 15.19
N LEU A 90 3.14 4.41 14.06
CA LEU A 90 4.23 3.46 13.82
C LEU A 90 5.59 4.16 13.83
N GLU A 91 5.72 5.26 13.09
CA GLU A 91 6.95 6.08 13.04
C GLU A 91 7.32 6.62 14.43
N GLU A 92 6.32 7.03 15.23
CA GLU A 92 6.52 7.45 16.61
C GLU A 92 7.06 6.30 17.48
N LEU A 93 6.50 5.09 17.36
CA LEU A 93 6.98 3.92 18.10
C LEU A 93 8.39 3.49 17.67
N GLU A 94 8.70 3.55 16.37
CA GLU A 94 10.02 3.24 15.83
C GLU A 94 11.08 4.24 16.29
N SER A 95 10.74 5.53 16.39
CA SER A 95 11.68 6.55 16.91
C SER A 95 12.02 6.38 18.39
N ARG A 96 11.14 5.77 19.18
CA ARG A 96 11.37 5.45 20.60
C ARG A 96 12.29 4.24 20.80
N LEU A 97 12.58 3.46 19.75
CA LEU A 97 13.46 2.32 19.83
C LEU A 97 14.92 2.80 19.86
N PRO A 98 15.75 2.35 20.84
CA PRO A 98 17.16 2.72 20.87
C PRO A 98 17.89 2.20 19.63
N LYS A 99 18.74 3.02 19.02
CA LYS A 99 19.60 2.67 17.87
C LYS A 99 20.76 1.77 18.33
N GLY A 100 20.46 0.53 18.73
CA GLY A 100 21.44 -0.51 19.11
C GLY A 100 21.28 -1.78 18.26
N ASP A 101 22.07 -2.82 18.56
CA ASP A 101 22.24 -4.06 17.78
C ASP A 101 20.98 -4.54 17.02
N ILE A 102 20.99 -4.26 15.72
CA ILE A 102 19.96 -4.53 14.71
C ILE A 102 19.61 -6.03 14.61
N GLY A 103 20.47 -6.91 15.15
CA GLY A 103 20.33 -8.37 15.11
C GLY A 103 19.21 -8.94 15.99
N LYS A 104 18.81 -8.26 17.08
CA LYS A 104 17.75 -8.74 18.00
C LYS A 104 16.34 -8.22 17.65
N THR A 105 16.26 -7.25 16.75
CA THR A 105 15.07 -6.44 16.43
C THR A 105 14.49 -6.75 15.04
N LYS A 106 14.69 -7.95 14.49
CA LYS A 106 14.03 -8.37 13.24
C LYS A 106 12.54 -8.57 13.47
N VAL A 107 11.78 -7.48 13.45
CA VAL A 107 10.35 -7.51 13.17
C VAL A 107 10.22 -7.84 11.69
N ARG A 108 9.46 -8.89 11.32
CA ARG A 108 9.13 -9.13 9.91
C ARG A 108 8.53 -7.84 9.35
N ASP A 109 9.16 -7.29 8.33
CA ASP A 109 8.62 -6.12 7.67
C ASP A 109 7.36 -6.52 6.94
N VAL A 110 6.29 -5.77 7.22
CA VAL A 110 5.07 -5.83 6.43
C VAL A 110 5.21 -4.78 5.35
N ASP A 111 4.84 -5.12 4.12
CA ASP A 111 4.89 -4.18 3.00
C ASP A 111 3.75 -3.15 3.13
N VAL A 112 4.00 -2.14 3.95
CA VAL A 112 3.09 -1.01 4.20
C VAL A 112 2.89 -0.16 2.93
N LYS A 113 3.86 -0.17 2.01
CA LYS A 113 3.79 0.61 0.76
C LYS A 113 2.71 0.03 -0.15
N LYS A 114 2.72 -1.29 -0.34
CA LYS A 114 1.69 -1.98 -1.12
C LYS A 114 0.27 -1.70 -0.61
N THR A 115 0.06 -1.78 0.70
CA THR A 115 -1.26 -1.46 1.30
C THR A 115 -1.70 -0.04 0.96
N LYS A 116 -0.81 0.94 1.02
CA LYS A 116 -1.13 2.33 0.66
C LYS A 116 -1.54 2.46 -0.80
N ASP A 117 -0.79 1.84 -1.69
CA ASP A 117 -1.01 1.91 -3.13
C ASP A 117 -2.36 1.26 -3.49
N ASP A 118 -2.68 0.11 -2.88
CA ASP A 118 -3.98 -0.57 -3.04
C ASP A 118 -5.15 0.30 -2.55
N LEU A 119 -5.00 1.01 -1.42
CA LEU A 119 -6.02 1.92 -0.90
C LEU A 119 -6.25 3.13 -1.83
N ILE A 120 -5.16 3.68 -2.38
CA ILE A 120 -5.24 4.79 -3.36
C ILE A 120 -5.94 4.31 -4.62
N GLN A 121 -5.60 3.12 -5.13
CA GLN A 121 -6.24 2.58 -6.33
C GLN A 121 -7.73 2.37 -6.13
N LYS A 122 -8.16 1.77 -5.01
CA LYS A 122 -9.59 1.62 -4.68
C LYS A 122 -10.34 2.95 -4.63
N ALA A 123 -9.71 3.99 -4.08
CA ALA A 123 -10.32 5.31 -4.05
C ALA A 123 -10.44 5.94 -5.46
N ILE A 124 -9.44 5.72 -6.32
CA ILE A 124 -9.51 6.13 -7.74
C ILE A 124 -10.62 5.38 -8.46
N ASP A 125 -10.73 4.07 -8.25
CA ASP A 125 -11.76 3.22 -8.85
C ASP A 125 -13.16 3.67 -8.43
N GLY A 126 -13.37 4.01 -7.15
CA GLY A 126 -14.62 4.60 -6.66
C GLY A 126 -14.98 5.91 -7.39
N LYS A 127 -14.01 6.81 -7.57
CA LYS A 127 -14.24 8.06 -8.34
C LYS A 127 -14.56 7.80 -9.81
N ILE A 128 -13.93 6.79 -10.41
CA ILE A 128 -14.23 6.36 -11.78
C ILE A 128 -15.67 5.85 -11.87
N GLU A 129 -16.12 5.04 -10.92
CA GLU A 129 -17.49 4.55 -10.88
C GLU A 129 -18.52 5.68 -10.70
N GLU A 130 -18.27 6.62 -9.80
CA GLU A 130 -19.11 7.81 -9.61
C GLU A 130 -19.20 8.64 -10.90
N THR A 131 -18.06 8.90 -11.54
CA THR A 131 -17.99 9.62 -12.82
C THR A 131 -18.78 8.90 -13.91
N ARG A 132 -18.63 7.57 -14.00
CA ARG A 132 -19.33 6.72 -14.97
C ARG A 132 -20.84 6.74 -14.71
N LYS A 133 -21.29 6.73 -13.45
CA LYS A 133 -22.71 6.85 -13.10
C LYS A 133 -23.27 8.21 -13.54
N TYR A 134 -22.55 9.30 -13.28
CA TYR A 134 -22.93 10.64 -13.75
C TYR A 134 -23.06 10.72 -15.26
N ILE A 135 -22.07 10.23 -16.03
CA ILE A 135 -22.11 10.29 -17.50
C ILE A 135 -23.29 9.50 -18.08
N LYS A 136 -23.62 8.36 -17.47
CA LYS A 136 -24.76 7.54 -17.89
C LYS A 136 -26.10 8.14 -17.48
N SER A 137 -26.14 8.95 -16.44
CA SER A 137 -27.36 9.60 -15.96
C SER A 137 -27.90 10.63 -16.97
N ASN A 138 -29.14 11.06 -16.74
CA ASN A 138 -29.79 12.12 -17.53
C ASN A 138 -29.30 13.52 -17.14
N GLU A 139 -28.54 13.66 -16.06
CA GLU A 139 -27.97 14.94 -15.62
C GLU A 139 -26.83 15.37 -16.53
N CYS A 140 -26.11 14.41 -17.12
CA CYS A 140 -25.08 14.68 -18.10
C CYS A 140 -25.71 15.00 -19.46
N ILE A 141 -25.45 16.20 -19.98
CA ILE A 141 -25.88 16.59 -21.32
C ILE A 141 -25.04 15.81 -22.36
N LYS A 142 -25.72 14.95 -23.12
CA LYS A 142 -25.09 14.09 -24.16
C LYS A 142 -25.18 14.68 -25.57
N LYS A 143 -25.98 15.75 -25.73
CA LYS A 143 -26.14 16.42 -27.02
C LYS A 143 -24.92 17.29 -27.33
N ILE A 144 -24.28 17.04 -28.46
CA ILE A 144 -23.09 17.77 -28.87
C ILE A 144 -23.48 19.19 -29.30
N HIS A 145 -22.71 20.18 -28.84
CA HIS A 145 -22.85 21.56 -29.31
C HIS A 145 -22.28 21.71 -30.73
N GLU A 146 -23.13 22.15 -31.65
CA GLU A 146 -22.83 22.25 -33.09
C GLU A 146 -21.61 23.13 -33.39
N GLY A 147 -21.47 24.28 -32.71
CA GLY A 147 -20.31 25.17 -32.87
C GLY A 147 -18.96 24.55 -32.45
N LYS A 148 -18.96 23.47 -31.65
CA LYS A 148 -17.74 22.73 -31.27
C LYS A 148 -17.41 21.58 -32.24
N ARG A 149 -18.33 21.21 -33.12
CA ARG A 149 -18.19 20.11 -34.10
C ARG A 149 -17.26 20.49 -35.25
N GLY A 150 -17.30 21.75 -35.68
CA GLY A 150 -16.59 22.23 -36.88
C GLY A 150 -15.06 22.11 -36.88
N LYS A 151 -14.42 21.92 -35.71
CA LYS A 151 -12.96 21.77 -35.62
C LYS A 151 -12.43 20.41 -36.11
N HIS A 152 -13.33 19.43 -36.26
CA HIS A 152 -12.98 18.04 -36.60
C HIS A 152 -13.67 17.55 -37.88
N ILE A 153 -14.24 18.47 -38.67
CA ILE A 153 -14.86 18.18 -39.97
C ILE A 153 -14.02 18.86 -41.06
N VAL A 154 -13.44 18.07 -41.95
CA VAL A 154 -12.69 18.58 -43.11
C VAL A 154 -13.63 19.42 -43.98
N GLY A 155 -13.22 20.63 -44.34
CA GLY A 155 -14.01 21.55 -45.16
C GLY A 155 -14.92 22.51 -44.38
N HIS A 156 -15.02 22.40 -43.05
CA HIS A 156 -15.71 23.41 -42.23
C HIS A 156 -14.81 24.63 -42.02
N ASN A 157 -15.37 25.85 -42.02
CA ASN A 157 -14.65 27.12 -41.83
C ASN A 157 -13.84 27.25 -40.52
N ASN A 158 -13.98 26.29 -39.60
CA ASN A 158 -13.35 26.28 -38.28
C ASN A 158 -12.39 25.09 -38.12
N TYR A 159 -12.07 24.39 -39.22
CA TYR A 159 -11.14 23.28 -39.24
C TYR A 159 -9.69 23.80 -39.19
N ASP A 160 -8.91 23.26 -38.25
CA ASP A 160 -7.58 23.75 -37.89
C ASP A 160 -6.46 22.79 -38.36
N GLY A 161 -6.74 21.94 -39.36
CA GLY A 161 -5.77 20.98 -39.90
C GLY A 161 -5.39 19.82 -38.96
N LYS A 162 -6.13 19.64 -37.86
CA LYS A 162 -5.90 18.60 -36.85
C LYS A 162 -6.66 17.31 -37.19
N SER A 163 -6.50 16.28 -36.34
CA SER A 163 -7.24 15.02 -36.43
C SER A 163 -8.74 15.23 -36.63
N TYR A 164 -9.33 14.51 -37.58
CA TYR A 164 -10.70 14.69 -38.07
C TYR A 164 -11.46 13.36 -38.16
N LEU A 165 -12.78 13.44 -38.21
CA LEU A 165 -13.64 12.25 -38.33
C LEU A 165 -13.74 11.77 -39.78
N ALA A 166 -13.81 10.45 -39.96
CA ALA A 166 -13.94 9.86 -41.29
C ALA A 166 -15.29 10.21 -41.91
N GLU A 167 -15.36 10.20 -43.23
CA GLU A 167 -16.59 10.49 -43.96
C GLU A 167 -17.70 9.49 -43.58
N GLY A 168 -18.91 10.00 -43.35
CA GLY A 168 -20.05 9.20 -42.90
C GLY A 168 -20.07 8.83 -41.41
N VAL A 169 -19.05 9.21 -40.63
CA VAL A 169 -19.06 9.01 -39.17
C VAL A 169 -19.77 10.18 -38.50
N ASP A 170 -20.89 9.90 -37.83
CA ASP A 170 -21.59 10.91 -37.04
C ASP A 170 -21.07 10.97 -35.60
N PRO A 171 -20.54 12.12 -35.13
CA PRO A 171 -20.12 12.30 -33.74
C PRO A 171 -21.21 11.99 -32.72
N GLN A 172 -22.49 12.26 -33.00
CA GLN A 172 -23.57 12.03 -32.03
C GLN A 172 -23.79 10.53 -31.83
N GLU A 173 -23.81 9.74 -32.92
CA GLU A 173 -23.85 8.27 -32.83
C GLU A 173 -22.69 7.69 -32.02
N LEU A 174 -21.48 8.27 -32.14
CA LEU A 174 -20.33 7.84 -31.32
C LEU A 174 -20.54 8.12 -29.83
N VAL A 175 -21.10 9.27 -29.47
CA VAL A 175 -21.43 9.59 -28.07
C VAL A 175 -22.49 8.62 -27.55
N ASP A 176 -23.57 8.44 -28.28
CA ASP A 176 -24.69 7.60 -27.85
C ASP A 176 -24.26 6.13 -27.65
N ALA A 177 -23.41 5.62 -28.55
CA ALA A 177 -22.90 4.26 -28.47
C ALA A 177 -21.88 4.03 -27.34
N TYR A 178 -21.00 5.00 -27.07
CA TYR A 178 -19.81 4.75 -26.23
C TYR A 178 -19.75 5.55 -24.92
N HIS A 179 -20.66 6.48 -24.66
CA HIS A 179 -20.65 7.25 -23.42
C HIS A 179 -20.60 6.35 -22.18
N GLY A 180 -19.68 6.64 -21.27
CA GLY A 180 -19.53 5.91 -20.02
C GLY A 180 -18.90 4.53 -20.15
N THR A 181 -18.28 4.19 -21.29
CA THR A 181 -17.59 2.90 -21.53
C THR A 181 -16.06 3.00 -21.51
N GLY A 182 -15.50 4.18 -21.77
CA GLY A 182 -14.08 4.45 -21.88
C GLY A 182 -13.35 4.72 -20.57
N ASP A 183 -12.10 5.14 -20.71
CA ASP A 183 -11.16 5.41 -19.63
C ASP A 183 -11.16 6.89 -19.23
N TYR A 184 -11.10 7.18 -17.93
CA TYR A 184 -11.18 8.56 -17.41
C TYR A 184 -9.82 9.19 -17.06
N LYS A 185 -8.72 8.45 -17.25
CA LYS A 185 -7.32 8.85 -16.92
C LYS A 185 -7.19 9.61 -15.59
N ILE A 186 -7.89 9.18 -14.55
CA ILE A 186 -7.77 9.71 -13.18
C ILE A 186 -6.53 9.08 -12.55
N LYS A 187 -5.42 9.83 -12.50
CA LYS A 187 -4.11 9.33 -12.02
C LYS A 187 -3.81 9.60 -10.54
N ASN A 188 -4.63 10.42 -9.88
CA ASN A 188 -4.40 10.85 -8.50
C ASN A 188 -5.73 11.08 -7.81
N ILE A 189 -5.85 10.64 -6.56
CA ILE A 189 -7.02 10.84 -5.72
C ILE A 189 -7.39 12.33 -5.57
N ASN A 190 -6.41 13.24 -5.55
CA ASN A 190 -6.64 14.68 -5.39
C ASN A 190 -6.93 15.39 -6.72
N LYS A 191 -6.74 14.72 -7.85
CA LYS A 191 -6.95 15.33 -9.16
C LYS A 191 -8.37 15.09 -9.61
N ASN A 192 -9.09 16.17 -9.87
CA ASN A 192 -10.41 16.09 -10.46
C ASN A 192 -10.36 15.46 -11.85
N TRP A 193 -11.43 14.76 -12.20
CA TRP A 193 -11.60 14.21 -13.54
C TRP A 193 -11.49 15.33 -14.58
N GLY A 194 -10.66 15.12 -15.61
CA GLY A 194 -10.39 16.10 -16.65
C GLY A 194 -11.54 16.31 -17.65
N LYS A 195 -12.76 15.85 -17.32
CA LYS A 195 -13.96 15.91 -18.18
C LYS A 195 -13.76 15.27 -19.55
N LYS A 196 -12.82 14.32 -19.63
CA LYS A 196 -12.49 13.56 -20.83
C LYS A 196 -12.67 12.09 -20.56
N GLU A 197 -13.40 11.44 -21.44
CA GLU A 197 -13.46 10.00 -21.56
C GLU A 197 -12.70 9.61 -22.82
N PHE A 198 -11.86 8.57 -22.72
CA PHE A 198 -11.05 8.08 -23.82
C PHE A 198 -11.54 6.69 -24.24
N ILE A 199 -11.87 6.54 -25.52
CA ILE A 199 -12.57 5.36 -26.03
C ILE A 199 -11.81 4.77 -27.22
N MET A 200 -11.75 3.45 -27.25
CA MET A 200 -11.33 2.66 -28.41
C MET A 200 -12.56 2.03 -29.06
N SER A 201 -12.95 2.53 -30.23
CA SER A 201 -14.06 1.94 -31.01
C SER A 201 -13.65 0.61 -31.64
N ASN A 202 -14.64 -0.16 -32.09
CA ASN A 202 -14.46 -1.36 -32.90
C ASN A 202 -14.19 -1.07 -34.40
N LYS A 203 -14.53 0.12 -34.90
CA LYS A 203 -14.38 0.55 -36.30
C LYS A 203 -13.54 1.83 -36.40
N VAL A 204 -12.93 2.09 -37.56
CA VAL A 204 -12.22 3.37 -37.80
C VAL A 204 -13.22 4.53 -37.70
N VAL A 205 -12.88 5.53 -36.88
CA VAL A 205 -13.74 6.70 -36.63
C VAL A 205 -13.19 7.97 -37.25
N GLY A 206 -11.91 8.00 -37.58
CA GLY A 206 -11.26 9.20 -38.10
C GLY A 206 -9.81 8.98 -38.49
N TYR A 207 -9.11 10.08 -38.69
CA TYR A 207 -7.71 10.13 -39.04
C TYR A 207 -6.96 11.04 -38.07
N ASP A 208 -5.83 10.55 -37.57
CA ASP A 208 -4.88 11.33 -36.81
C ASP A 208 -3.87 11.97 -37.75
N VAL A 209 -3.63 13.27 -37.57
CA VAL A 209 -2.75 14.06 -38.42
C VAL A 209 -1.48 14.39 -37.64
N ASP A 210 -0.34 13.92 -38.13
CA ASP A 210 0.96 14.27 -37.56
C ASP A 210 1.22 15.78 -37.75
N PRO A 211 1.43 16.54 -36.66
CA PRO A 211 1.61 17.99 -36.74
C PRO A 211 2.90 18.42 -37.47
N VAL A 212 3.88 17.52 -37.61
CA VAL A 212 5.16 17.81 -38.26
C VAL A 212 5.14 17.40 -39.73
N THR A 213 4.71 16.17 -40.01
CA THR A 213 4.78 15.60 -41.37
C THR A 213 3.50 15.81 -42.17
N GLY A 214 2.36 16.10 -41.51
CA GLY A 214 1.04 16.12 -42.13
C GLY A 214 0.53 14.72 -42.53
N GLY A 215 1.25 13.66 -42.17
CA GLY A 215 0.86 12.28 -42.45
C GLY A 215 -0.45 11.93 -41.74
N MET A 216 -1.37 11.30 -42.46
CA MET A 216 -2.68 10.89 -41.95
C MET A 216 -2.67 9.41 -41.62
N THR A 217 -3.04 9.05 -40.40
CA THR A 217 -3.15 7.64 -39.96
C THR A 217 -4.58 7.34 -39.51
N PRO A 218 -5.22 6.25 -39.99
CA PRO A 218 -6.56 5.90 -39.56
C PRO A 218 -6.57 5.54 -38.07
N THR A 219 -7.53 6.08 -37.33
CA THR A 219 -7.64 5.88 -35.89
C THR A 219 -9.02 5.36 -35.47
N ARG A 220 -8.99 4.50 -34.45
CA ARG A 220 -10.15 3.99 -33.70
C ARG A 220 -10.27 4.67 -32.33
N TYR A 221 -9.30 5.52 -32.00
CA TYR A 221 -9.24 6.18 -30.72
C TYR A 221 -9.87 7.56 -30.82
N PHE A 222 -10.78 7.87 -29.89
CA PHE A 222 -11.34 9.20 -29.78
C PHE A 222 -11.60 9.53 -28.31
N SER A 223 -11.81 10.81 -28.02
CA SER A 223 -12.17 11.26 -26.68
C SER A 223 -13.45 12.06 -26.70
N ILE A 224 -14.34 11.78 -25.76
CA ILE A 224 -15.53 12.60 -25.50
C ILE A 224 -15.15 13.62 -24.43
N HIS A 225 -15.36 14.90 -24.74
CA HIS A 225 -15.12 16.00 -23.81
C HIS A 225 -16.44 16.59 -23.33
N TYR A 226 -16.72 16.45 -22.04
CA TYR A 226 -17.95 16.93 -21.42
C TYR A 226 -17.84 18.40 -21.02
N SER A 227 -18.80 19.23 -21.44
CA SER A 227 -19.00 20.57 -20.87
C SER A 227 -19.68 20.43 -19.50
N GLY A 228 -19.21 21.15 -18.47
CA GLY A 228 -19.58 20.95 -17.05
C GLY A 228 -21.09 20.97 -16.76
N VAL A 229 -21.55 20.30 -15.69
CA VAL A 229 -21.46 20.79 -14.30
C VAL A 229 -21.12 19.64 -13.32
N HIS A 230 -19.94 19.72 -12.69
CA HIS A 230 -19.70 19.22 -11.33
C HIS A 230 -18.54 20.04 -10.76
N THR A 231 -18.88 20.92 -9.82
CA THR A 231 -17.98 21.49 -8.80
C THR A 231 -17.81 20.48 -7.68
#